data_AF-A0A7K3UER2-F1
#
_entry.id   AF-A0A7K3UER2-F1
#
_cell.length_a   1.000
_cell.length_b   1.000
_cell.length_c   1.000
_cell.angle_alpha   90.00
_cell.angle_beta   90.00
_cell.angle_gamma   90.00
#
_symmetry.space_group_name_H-M   'P 1'
#
loop_
_entity.id
_entity.type
_entity.pdbx_description
1 polymer ?
#
loop_
_entity_poly.entity_id
_entity_poly.type
_entity_poly.pdbx_seq_one_letter_code
_entity_poly.pdbx_strand_id
1 'polypeptide(L)'
;MNRNIIPLLAMATFPLLSAAAFASSDDAWKQMAADVEAKCKKAAVAIDNPNAAVDPFGTSHYGLALLTGKPKGAKGLIAQICVYDKQKKTVEIGSEMDAKKLGLMPAK
;
A
#
# COMPACT_ATOMS: atom_id res chain seq x y z
N MET A 1 -45.55 45.34 -35.33
CA MET A 1 -46.44 44.45 -34.57
C MET A 1 -45.60 43.48 -33.77
N ASN A 2 -45.74 43.56 -32.46
CA ASN A 2 -44.97 42.88 -31.43
C ASN A 2 -45.50 41.45 -31.23
N ARG A 3 -44.68 40.40 -31.33
CA ARG A 3 -44.94 39.08 -30.72
C ARG A 3 -43.64 38.44 -30.22
N ASN A 4 -43.44 38.63 -28.92
CA ASN A 4 -42.65 37.81 -28.00
C ASN A 4 -42.89 36.31 -28.21
N ILE A 5 -41.90 35.42 -28.03
CA ILE A 5 -42.06 34.01 -27.55
C ILE A 5 -40.68 33.30 -27.36
N ILE A 6 -40.38 33.06 -26.07
CA ILE A 6 -39.60 31.97 -25.44
C ILE A 6 -38.06 31.93 -25.66
N PRO A 7 -37.24 32.16 -24.60
CA PRO A 7 -35.84 31.76 -24.61
C PRO A 7 -35.77 30.24 -24.43
N LEU A 8 -35.28 29.52 -25.43
CA LEU A 8 -35.02 28.08 -25.31
C LEU A 8 -33.87 27.90 -24.31
N LEU A 9 -34.20 27.45 -23.10
CA LEU A 9 -33.21 27.11 -22.07
C LEU A 9 -32.22 26.08 -22.62
N ALA A 10 -30.93 26.45 -22.59
CA ALA A 10 -29.82 25.53 -22.78
C ALA A 10 -29.80 24.51 -21.62
N MET A 11 -30.33 23.31 -21.84
CA MET A 11 -30.08 22.17 -20.97
C MET A 11 -28.69 21.62 -21.28
N ALA A 12 -27.66 22.16 -20.62
CA ALA A 12 -26.36 21.51 -20.54
C ALA A 12 -26.51 20.26 -19.68
N THR A 13 -26.66 19.10 -20.32
CA THR A 13 -26.59 17.79 -19.67
C THR A 13 -25.15 17.57 -19.20
N PHE A 14 -24.88 17.84 -17.92
CA PHE A 14 -23.65 17.43 -17.27
C PHE A 14 -23.66 15.90 -17.17
N PRO A 15 -22.76 15.16 -17.86
CA PRO A 15 -22.64 13.73 -17.62
C PRO A 15 -22.11 13.57 -16.20
N LEU A 16 -22.98 13.11 -15.30
CA LEU A 16 -22.58 12.56 -14.01
C LEU A 16 -21.77 11.30 -14.33
N LEU A 17 -20.46 11.47 -14.51
CA LEU A 17 -19.50 10.37 -14.42
C LEU A 17 -19.56 9.89 -12.98
N SER A 18 -20.48 8.97 -12.69
CA SER A 18 -20.46 8.14 -11.51
C SER A 18 -19.14 7.36 -11.56
N ALA A 19 -18.09 7.96 -10.99
CA ALA A 19 -16.90 7.22 -10.64
C ALA A 19 -17.39 6.10 -9.74
N ALA A 20 -17.36 4.87 -10.27
CA ALA A 20 -17.63 3.69 -9.48
C ALA A 20 -16.63 3.74 -8.32
N ALA A 21 -17.12 4.11 -7.15
CA ALA A 21 -16.40 3.92 -5.92
C ALA A 21 -16.38 2.41 -5.72
N PHE A 22 -15.36 1.76 -6.29
CA PHE A 22 -15.03 0.39 -5.96
C PHE A 22 -14.71 0.41 -4.47
N ALA A 23 -15.72 0.14 -3.65
CA ALA A 23 -15.50 -0.31 -2.29
C ALA A 23 -14.52 -1.47 -2.46
N SER A 24 -13.29 -1.28 -1.99
CA SER A 24 -12.24 -2.26 -2.20
C SER A 24 -12.73 -3.57 -1.58
N SER A 25 -12.95 -4.57 -2.44
CA SER A 25 -13.47 -5.86 -2.04
C SER A 25 -12.39 -6.64 -1.28
N ASP A 26 -12.80 -7.63 -0.49
CA ASP A 26 -11.87 -8.50 0.24
C ASP A 26 -10.80 -9.13 -0.68
N ASP A 27 -11.17 -9.41 -1.93
CA ASP A 27 -10.24 -9.93 -2.93
C ASP A 27 -9.20 -8.89 -3.39
N ALA A 28 -9.59 -7.63 -3.56
CA ALA A 28 -8.68 -6.55 -3.90
C ALA A 28 -7.65 -6.31 -2.78
N TRP A 29 -8.08 -6.41 -1.52
CA TRP A 29 -7.17 -6.30 -0.37
C TRP A 29 -6.19 -7.47 -0.29
N LYS A 30 -6.64 -8.71 -0.52
CA LYS A 30 -5.76 -9.88 -0.56
C LYS A 30 -4.73 -9.80 -1.67
N GLN A 31 -5.14 -9.38 -2.87
CA GLN A 31 -4.23 -9.20 -3.99
C GLN A 31 -3.17 -8.13 -3.68
N MET A 32 -3.58 -7.00 -3.09
CA MET A 32 -2.64 -5.98 -2.65
C MET A 32 -1.66 -6.52 -1.60
N ALA A 33 -2.14 -7.24 -0.59
CA ALA A 33 -1.27 -7.79 0.45
C ALA A 33 -0.23 -8.76 -0.13
N ALA A 34 -0.64 -9.63 -1.06
CA ALA A 34 0.26 -10.54 -1.76
C ALA A 34 1.31 -9.80 -2.62
N ASP A 35 0.89 -8.75 -3.32
CA ASP A 35 1.80 -7.90 -4.12
C ASP A 35 2.83 -7.19 -3.24
N VAL A 36 2.39 -6.63 -2.11
CA VAL A 36 3.26 -5.99 -1.12
C VAL A 36 4.24 -7.01 -0.56
N GLU A 37 3.77 -8.16 -0.10
CA GLU A 37 4.61 -9.24 0.42
C GLU A 37 5.71 -9.64 -0.57
N ALA A 38 5.32 -9.96 -1.80
CA ALA A 38 6.23 -10.44 -2.83
C ALA A 38 7.31 -9.40 -3.16
N LYS A 39 6.91 -8.15 -3.36
CA LYS A 39 7.85 -7.07 -3.73
C LYS A 39 8.73 -6.66 -2.57
N CYS A 40 8.18 -6.59 -1.36
CA CYS A 40 8.93 -6.26 -0.15
C CYS A 40 9.99 -7.32 0.17
N LYS A 41 9.64 -8.61 0.12
CA LYS A 41 10.59 -9.70 0.32
C LYS A 41 11.72 -9.67 -0.71
N LYS A 42 11.40 -9.37 -1.97
CA LYS A 42 12.40 -9.25 -3.04
C LYS A 42 13.35 -8.06 -2.84
N ALA A 43 12.85 -6.94 -2.33
CA ALA A 43 13.64 -5.73 -2.10
C ALA A 43 14.50 -5.79 -0.82
N ALA A 44 14.14 -6.62 0.16
CA ALA A 44 14.90 -6.78 1.40
C ALA A 44 16.15 -7.66 1.22
N VAL A 45 17.16 -7.10 0.58
CA VAL A 45 18.43 -7.78 0.33
C VAL A 45 19.28 -7.96 1.59
N ALA A 46 19.02 -7.20 2.66
CA ALA A 46 19.78 -7.23 3.91
C ALA A 46 19.38 -8.38 4.86
N ILE A 47 18.18 -8.94 4.68
CA ILE A 47 17.65 -10.03 5.50
C ILE A 47 17.80 -11.36 4.75
N ASP A 48 18.25 -12.38 5.46
CA ASP A 48 18.22 -13.76 4.99
C ASP A 48 16.82 -14.35 5.23
N ASN A 49 16.18 -14.83 4.15
CA ASN A 49 14.80 -15.31 4.12
C ASN A 49 13.79 -14.42 4.89
N PRO A 50 13.52 -13.19 4.41
CA PRO A 50 12.69 -12.23 5.13
C PRO A 50 11.26 -12.74 5.33
N ASN A 51 10.79 -12.68 6.57
CA ASN A 51 9.36 -12.76 6.88
C ASN A 51 8.71 -11.40 6.68
N ALA A 52 7.51 -11.35 6.12
CA ALA A 52 6.79 -10.10 5.87
C ALA A 52 5.46 -10.10 6.62
N ALA A 53 5.33 -9.24 7.62
CA ALA A 53 4.06 -8.91 8.24
C ALA A 53 3.44 -7.73 7.51
N VAL A 54 2.52 -8.02 6.58
CA VAL A 54 1.88 -7.01 5.73
C VAL A 54 0.74 -6.34 6.48
N ASP A 55 0.63 -5.02 6.37
CA ASP A 55 -0.56 -4.28 6.75
C ASP A 55 -1.69 -4.63 5.75
N PRO A 56 -2.79 -5.26 6.20
CA PRO A 56 -3.83 -5.77 5.31
C PRO A 56 -4.52 -4.69 4.45
N PHE A 57 -4.48 -3.44 4.88
CA PHE A 57 -5.10 -2.31 4.16
C PHE A 57 -4.04 -1.30 3.69
N GLY A 58 -2.99 -1.12 4.49
CA GLY A 58 -2.01 -0.07 4.31
C GLY A 58 -2.67 1.31 4.51
N THR A 59 -2.14 2.29 3.79
CA THR A 59 -2.65 3.65 3.74
C THR A 59 -3.37 3.91 2.41
N SER A 60 -3.92 5.11 2.22
CA SER A 60 -4.54 5.52 0.96
C SER A 60 -3.61 5.39 -0.25
N HIS A 61 -2.31 5.60 -0.07
CA HIS A 61 -1.33 5.63 -1.16
C HIS A 61 -0.29 4.50 -1.09
N TYR A 62 -0.08 3.91 0.08
CA TYR A 62 1.02 2.98 0.32
C TYR A 62 0.54 1.67 0.91
N GLY A 63 1.06 0.55 0.40
CA GLY A 63 1.06 -0.72 1.12
C GLY A 63 2.25 -0.74 2.07
N LEU A 64 2.07 -1.23 3.28
CA LEU A 64 3.11 -1.27 4.29
C LEU A 64 3.38 -2.71 4.69
N ALA A 65 4.63 -3.06 4.94
CA ALA A 65 4.98 -4.34 5.54
C ALA A 65 6.17 -4.18 6.48
N LEU A 66 6.12 -4.89 7.61
CA LEU A 66 7.25 -5.04 8.49
C LEU A 66 7.99 -6.33 8.10
N LEU A 67 9.21 -6.15 7.62
CA LEU A 67 10.10 -7.24 7.28
C LEU A 67 10.94 -7.59 8.50
N THR A 68 11.00 -8.87 8.85
CA THR A 68 11.80 -9.35 9.97
C THR A 68 12.59 -10.57 9.56
N GLY A 69 13.75 -10.74 10.16
CA GLY A 69 14.57 -11.92 9.95
C GLY A 69 16.02 -11.74 10.37
N LYS A 70 16.84 -12.70 10.00
CA LYS A 70 18.26 -12.67 10.33
C LYS A 70 19.01 -11.78 9.34
N PRO A 71 19.87 -10.87 9.78
CA PRO A 71 20.70 -10.09 8.86
C PRO A 71 21.70 -10.99 8.10
N LYS A 72 21.96 -10.68 6.83
CA LYS A 72 22.99 -11.39 6.06
C LYS A 72 24.37 -11.11 6.63
N GLY A 73 25.11 -12.18 6.93
CA GLY A 73 26.49 -12.07 7.44
C GLY A 73 26.61 -11.74 8.93
N ALA A 74 25.50 -11.58 9.66
CA ALA A 74 25.51 -11.32 11.09
C ALA A 74 24.56 -12.25 11.87
N LYS A 75 24.66 -12.19 13.20
CA LYS A 75 23.75 -12.88 14.12
C LYS A 75 22.80 -11.85 14.72
N GLY A 76 21.57 -12.26 14.97
CA GLY A 76 20.54 -11.40 15.56
C GLY A 76 19.24 -11.47 14.79
N LEU A 77 18.30 -10.64 15.22
CA LEU A 77 17.03 -10.42 14.55
C LEU A 77 16.94 -8.91 14.25
N ILE A 78 16.73 -8.60 12.98
CA ILE A 78 16.53 -7.23 12.53
C ILE A 78 15.13 -7.09 11.97
N ALA A 79 14.67 -5.84 11.92
CA ALA A 79 13.46 -5.47 11.23
C ALA A 79 13.76 -4.36 10.22
N GLN A 80 13.01 -4.34 9.13
CA GLN A 80 13.01 -3.26 8.15
C GLN A 80 11.57 -2.94 7.78
N ILE A 81 11.28 -1.65 7.61
CA ILE A 81 9.97 -1.21 7.12
C ILE A 81 10.03 -1.24 5.59
N CYS A 82 9.02 -1.84 4.98
CA CYS A 82 8.80 -1.76 3.54
C CYS A 82 7.62 -0.87 3.23
N VAL A 83 7.83 0.07 2.31
CA VAL A 83 6.79 0.97 1.79
C VAL A 83 6.61 0.68 0.31
N TYR A 84 5.42 0.24 -0.06
CA TYR A 84 5.02 -0.02 -1.43
C TYR A 84 4.14 1.12 -1.94
N ASP A 85 4.58 1.87 -2.94
CA ASP A 85 3.78 2.90 -3.59
C ASP A 85 2.72 2.25 -4.51
N LYS A 86 1.44 2.43 -4.19
CA LYS A 86 0.33 1.82 -4.95
C LYS A 86 0.20 2.40 -6.36
N GLN A 87 0.60 3.65 -6.58
CA GLN A 87 0.53 4.34 -7.87
C GLN A 87 1.72 3.98 -8.77
N LYS A 88 2.93 4.10 -8.22
CA LYS A 88 4.19 3.85 -8.96
C LYS A 88 4.53 2.36 -9.01
N LYS A 89 3.92 1.54 -8.17
CA LYS A 89 4.19 0.11 -8.01
C LYS A 89 5.65 -0.19 -7.64
N THR A 90 6.32 0.77 -6.99
CA THR A 90 7.71 0.71 -6.52
C THR A 90 7.76 0.38 -5.03
N VAL A 91 8.90 -0.15 -4.58
CA VAL A 91 9.16 -0.46 -3.17
C VAL A 91 10.32 0.37 -2.66
N GLU A 92 10.17 0.91 -1.47
CA GLU A 92 11.21 1.54 -0.68
C GLU A 92 11.43 0.73 0.60
N ILE A 93 12.69 0.48 0.93
CA ILE A 93 13.10 -0.27 2.13
C ILE A 93 13.76 0.72 3.10
N GLY A 94 13.24 0.77 4.31
CA GLY A 94 13.81 1.53 5.41
C GLY A 94 15.11 0.91 5.94
N SER A 95 15.79 1.67 6.78
CA SER A 95 17.02 1.23 7.45
C SER A 95 16.80 0.00 8.32
N GLU A 96 17.89 -0.72 8.57
CA GLU A 96 17.92 -1.80 9.53
C GLU A 96 17.62 -1.29 10.95
N MET A 97 16.67 -1.96 11.60
CA MET A 97 16.27 -1.68 12.98
C MET A 97 16.50 -2.91 13.84
N ASP A 98 16.97 -2.68 15.07
CA ASP A 98 17.13 -3.75 16.05
C ASP A 98 15.77 -4.25 16.54
N ALA A 99 15.49 -5.55 16.35
CA ALA A 99 14.20 -6.13 16.69
C ALA A 99 13.93 -6.20 18.21
N LYS A 100 14.97 -6.15 19.06
CA LYS A 100 14.79 -6.06 20.52
C LYS A 100 14.29 -4.70 20.92
N LYS A 101 14.84 -3.63 20.34
CA LYS A 101 14.37 -2.25 20.57
C LYS A 101 12.91 -2.08 20.17
N LEU A 102 12.46 -2.85 19.17
CA LEU A 102 11.06 -2.88 18.72
C LEU A 102 10.16 -3.81 19.55
N GLY A 103 10.70 -4.55 20.53
CA GLY A 103 9.92 -5.49 21.34
C GLY A 103 9.41 -6.71 20.56
N LEU A 104 10.00 -7.02 19.41
CA LEU A 104 9.58 -8.14 18.54
C LEU A 104 10.19 -9.48 18.98
N MET A 105 11.07 -9.47 19.97
CA MET A 105 11.62 -10.68 20.56
C MET A 105 10.75 -11.09 21.76
N PRO A 106 10.43 -12.39 21.91
CA PRO A 106 9.69 -12.87 23.06
C PRO A 106 10.42 -12.48 24.35
N ALA A 107 9.65 -12.04 25.35
CA ALA A 107 10.18 -11.77 26.68
C ALA A 107 10.85 -13.05 27.20
N LYS A 108 12.10 -12.91 27.66
CA LYS A 108 12.86 -14.01 28.25
C LYS A 108 12.31 -14.35 29.63
#